data_AF-R7V077-F1
#
_entry.id   AF-R7V077-F1
#
_cell.length_a   1.000
_cell.length_b   1.000
_cell.length_c   1.000
_cell.angle_alpha   90.00
_cell.angle_beta   90.00
_cell.angle_gamma   90.00
#
_symmetry.space_group_name_H-M   'P 1'
#
loop_
_entity.id
_entity.type
_entity.pdbx_description
1 polymer ?
#
loop_
_entity_poly.entity_id
_entity_poly.type
_entity_poly.pdbx_seq_one_letter_code
_entity_poly.pdbx_strand_id
1 'polypeptide(L)' 'DEKNQVLTTFGWLEVHWTDEFMQWDPKDFGGVSRIIVPPDLIWLPDFGLEN' A
#
# COMPACT_ATOMS: atom_id res chain seq x y z
N ASP A 1 -18.33 -3.23 -28.45
CA ASP A 1 -17.82 -3.47 -27.10
C ASP A 1 -18.27 -4.80 -26.50
N GLU A 2 -19.54 -5.20 -26.60
CA GLU A 2 -20.01 -6.55 -26.19
C GLU A 2 -19.26 -7.72 -26.85
N LYS A 3 -18.75 -7.52 -28.08
CA LYS A 3 -17.90 -8.50 -28.78
C LYS A 3 -16.50 -8.67 -28.21
N ASN A 4 -16.00 -7.71 -27.41
CA ASN A 4 -14.65 -7.74 -26.84
C ASN A 4 -14.64 -8.12 -25.34
N GLN A 5 -15.81 -8.28 -24.71
CA GLN A 5 -15.97 -8.61 -23.30
C GLN A 5 -15.09 -7.77 -22.35
N VAL A 6 -14.96 -6.47 -22.62
CA VAL A 6 -14.18 -5.55 -21.77
C VAL A 6 -15.09 -4.92 -20.71
N LEU A 7 -14.67 -5.02 -19.45
CA LEU A 7 -15.28 -4.28 -18.35
C LEU A 7 -14.38 -3.10 -17.97
N THR A 8 -14.94 -1.89 -17.95
CA THR A 8 -14.26 -0.68 -17.46
C THR A 8 -14.88 -0.23 -16.14
N THR A 9 -14.08 -0.11 -15.09
CA THR A 9 -14.51 0.34 -13.76
C THR A 9 -13.58 1.42 -13.22
N PHE A 10 -14.11 2.25 -12.31
CA PHE A 10 -13.35 3.26 -11.57
C PHE A 10 -13.52 3.01 -10.08
N GLY A 11 -12.41 2.98 -9.34
CA GLY A 11 -12.42 2.72 -7.90
C GLY A 11 -11.11 3.11 -7.24
N TRP A 12 -11.13 3.14 -5.91
CA TRP A 12 -9.95 3.34 -5.08
C TRP A 12 -9.46 1.99 -4.59
N LEU A 13 -8.16 1.73 -4.74
CA LEU A 13 -7.49 0.57 -4.17
C LEU A 13 -6.77 1.01 -2.89
N GLU A 14 -7.22 0.50 -1.75
CA GLU A 14 -6.55 0.70 -0.46
C GLU A 14 -5.79 -0.57 -0.10
N VAL A 15 -4.49 -0.43 0.17
CA VAL A 15 -3.58 -1.54 0.42
C VAL A 15 -3.03 -1.42 1.83
N HIS A 16 -3.01 -2.54 2.56
CA HIS A 16 -2.35 -2.67 3.85
C HIS A 16 -1.35 -3.82 3.79
N TRP A 17 -0.12 -3.57 4.23
CA TRP A 17 0.91 -4.58 4.41
C TRP A 17 1.68 -4.31 5.70
N THR A 18 2.35 -5.34 6.21
CA THR A 18 3.26 -5.22 7.36
C THR A 18 4.68 -5.27 6.85
N ASP A 19 5.46 -4.23 7.15
CA ASP A 19 6.90 -4.21 6.92
C ASP A 19 7.61 -4.51 8.25
N GLU A 20 8.35 -5.62 8.30
CA GLU A 20 9.06 -6.09 9.50
C GLU A 20 10.23 -5.18 9.89
N PHE A 21 10.77 -4.42 8.94
CA PHE A 21 11.86 -3.47 9.17
C PHE A 21 11.35 -2.08 9.59
N MET A 22 10.04 -1.83 9.50
CA MET A 22 9.41 -0.57 9.93
C MET A 22 8.66 -0.70 11.26
N GLN A 23 9.25 -1.42 12.22
CA GLN A 23 8.72 -1.60 13.56
C GLN A 23 9.64 -0.96 14.60
N TRP A 24 9.04 -0.28 15.58
CA TRP A 24 9.77 0.34 16.69
C TRP A 24 8.91 0.35 17.96
N ASP A 25 9.53 0.45 19.14
CA ASP A 25 8.82 0.73 20.39
C ASP A 25 8.54 2.24 20.48
N PRO A 26 7.28 2.70 20.54
CA PRO A 26 6.96 4.12 20.67
C PRO A 26 7.64 4.79 21.87
N LYS A 27 7.96 4.05 22.94
CA LYS A 27 8.62 4.61 24.14
C LYS A 27 10.02 5.16 23.84
N ASP A 28 10.72 4.57 22.88
CA ASP A 28 12.05 5.01 22.48
C ASP A 28 12.01 6.29 21.63
N PHE A 29 10.83 6.66 21.12
CA PHE A 29 10.62 7.78 20.21
C PHE A 29 9.53 8.76 20.73
N GLY A 30 9.44 8.95 22.03
CA GLY A 30 8.55 9.96 22.62
C GLY A 30 7.05 9.68 22.45
N GLY A 31 6.68 8.41 22.29
CA GLY A 31 5.30 7.95 22.11
C GLY A 31 4.81 7.98 20.65
N VAL A 32 5.68 8.23 19.67
CA VAL A 32 5.31 8.22 18.25
C VAL A 32 4.94 6.79 17.83
N SER A 33 3.71 6.59 17.38
CA SER A 33 3.19 5.28 16.92
C SER A 33 2.84 5.24 15.44
N ARG A 34 2.87 6.40 14.75
CA ARG A 34 2.57 6.51 13.33
C ARG A 34 3.39 7.61 12.70
N ILE A 35 3.87 7.33 11.49
CA ILE A 35 4.55 8.29 10.61
C ILE A 35 3.96 8.22 9.21
N ILE A 36 4.18 9.27 8.42
CA ILE A 36 3.88 9.31 6.99
C ILE A 36 5.22 9.39 6.28
N VAL A 37 5.51 8.42 5.42
CA VAL A 37 6.79 8.33 4.71
C VAL A 37 6.54 8.47 3.20
N PRO A 38 7.35 9.25 2.49
CA PRO A 38 7.36 9.25 1.04
C PRO A 38 7.49 7.82 0.45
N PRO A 39 6.68 7.44 -0.55
CA PRO A 39 6.66 6.08 -1.08
C PRO A 39 7.99 5.63 -1.72
N ASP A 40 8.81 6.57 -2.18
CA ASP A 40 10.13 6.34 -2.79
C ASP A 40 11.21 5.94 -1.77
N LEU A 41 10.93 6.05 -0.47
CA LEU A 41 11.86 5.71 0.60
C LEU A 41 11.60 4.32 1.19
N ILE A 42 10.52 3.65 0.78
CA ILE A 42 10.09 2.38 1.36
C ILE A 42 9.85 1.36 0.26
N TRP A 43 9.94 0.08 0.61
CA TRP A 43 9.47 -0.97 -0.29
C TRP A 43 7.95 -0.94 -0.35
N LEU A 44 7.40 -1.02 -1.56
CA LEU A 44 5.97 -1.12 -1.82
C LEU A 44 5.71 -2.46 -2.51
N PRO A 45 4.63 -3.18 -2.14
CA PRO A 45 4.22 -4.36 -2.87
C PRO A 45 3.76 -3.99 -4.28
N ASP A 46 4.21 -4.76 -5.27
CA ASP A 46 3.75 -4.62 -6.66
C ASP A 46 2.36 -5.25 -6.82
N PHE A 47 1.35 -4.45 -7.18
CA PHE A 47 0.00 -4.94 -7.48
C PHE A 47 -0.25 -4.91 -8.99
N GLY A 48 -0.38 -6.09 -9.58
CA GLY A 48 -0.90 -6.28 -10.94
C GLY A 48 -2.29 -6.90 -10.88
N LEU A 49 -3.21 -6.41 -11.72
CA LEU A 49 -4.42 -7.14 -12.06
C LEU A 49 -4.06 -8.17 -13.13
N GLU A 50 -4.07 -9.46 -12.76
CA GLU A 50 -4.01 -10.57 -13.71
C GLU A 50 -5.42 -11.09 -14.00
N ASN A 51 -5.66 -11.47 -15.26
CA ASN A 51 -6.98 -11.79 -15.82
C ASN A 51 -7.48 -13.19 -15.45
#